data_AF-A0A2V6QWK8-F1
#
_entry.id   AF-A0A2V6QWK8-F1
#
_cell.length_a   1.000
_cell.length_b   1.000
_cell.length_c   1.000
_cell.angle_alpha   90.00
_cell.angle_beta   90.00
_cell.angle_gamma   90.00
#
_symmetry.space_group_name_H-M   'P 1'
#
loop_
_entity.id
_entity.type
_entity.pdbx_description
1 polymer ?
#
loop_
_entity_poly.entity_id
_entity_poly.type
_entity_poly.pdbx_seq_one_letter_code
_entity_poly.pdbx_strand_id
1 'polypeptide(L)'
;MRVVGLSFPIRPHFRWKVAREVHTSHARVTAEDCTTHHVFFPAGITVIEYLTSLHEIGAARCRFVALPLKLAEADGSPVRAVALVD
;
A
#
# COMPACT_ATOMS: atom_id res chain seq x y z
N MET A 1 -8.31 14.66 18.00
CA MET A 1 -8.01 13.51 17.12
C MET A 1 -8.76 13.59 15.79
N ARG A 2 -8.10 14.17 14.80
CA ARG A 2 -8.50 14.21 13.39
C ARG A 2 -8.05 12.93 12.68
N VAL A 3 -8.88 12.42 11.77
CA VAL A 3 -8.55 11.25 10.95
C VAL A 3 -8.26 11.70 9.52
N VAL A 4 -7.08 11.38 9.01
CA VAL A 4 -6.68 11.63 7.62
C VAL A 4 -6.78 10.34 6.83
N GLY A 5 -7.58 10.35 5.77
CA GLY A 5 -7.68 9.22 4.84
C GLY A 5 -6.47 9.17 3.93
N LEU A 6 -5.71 8.07 3.96
CA LEU A 6 -4.50 7.89 3.16
C LEU A 6 -4.68 6.89 2.02
N SER A 7 -5.91 6.44 1.79
CA SER A 7 -6.23 5.44 0.78
C SER A 7 -6.67 6.12 -0.51
N PHE A 8 -6.23 5.56 -1.64
CA PHE A 8 -6.68 6.04 -2.93
C PHE A 8 -8.22 5.99 -3.03
N PRO A 9 -8.89 7.07 -3.45
CA PRO A 9 -10.34 7.08 -3.57
C PRO A 9 -10.78 6.15 -4.70
N ILE A 10 -11.74 5.26 -4.43
CA ILE A 10 -12.34 4.42 -5.47
C ILE A 10 -13.12 5.32 -6.44
N ARG A 11 -12.49 5.68 -7.56
CA ARG A 11 -13.11 6.45 -8.65
C ARG A 11 -13.81 5.50 -9.64
N PRO A 12 -14.74 5.98 -10.49
CA PRO A 12 -15.47 5.13 -11.42
C PRO A 12 -14.59 4.26 -12.34
N HIS A 13 -13.40 4.71 -12.72
CA HIS A 13 -12.46 3.93 -13.55
C HIS A 13 -11.79 2.76 -12.81
N PHE A 14 -11.83 2.72 -11.47
CA PHE A 14 -11.42 1.55 -10.69
C PHE A 14 -12.49 0.44 -10.67
N ARG A 15 -13.65 0.67 -11.30
CA ARG A 15 -14.70 -0.36 -11.52
C ARG A 15 -14.54 -1.08 -12.86
N TRP A 16 -13.53 -0.74 -13.65
CA TRP A 16 -13.26 -1.47 -14.88
C TRP A 16 -12.97 -2.93 -14.55
N LYS A 17 -13.47 -3.82 -15.40
CA LYS A 17 -13.13 -5.24 -15.31
C LYS A 17 -11.63 -5.35 -15.52
N VAL A 18 -10.90 -5.67 -14.47
CA VAL A 18 -9.47 -5.97 -14.56
C VAL A 18 -9.32 -7.26 -15.35
N ALA A 19 -8.67 -7.19 -16.51
CA ALA A 19 -8.27 -8.39 -17.23
C ALA A 19 -7.28 -9.16 -16.34
N ARG A 20 -7.60 -10.41 -16.01
CA ARG A 20 -6.73 -11.29 -15.22
C ARG A 20 -5.66 -11.90 -16.12
N GLU A 21 -4.86 -11.04 -16.74
CA GLU A 21 -3.76 -11.45 -17.61
C GLU A 21 -2.46 -11.36 -16.83
N VAL A 22 -1.68 -12.44 -16.86
CA VAL A 22 -0.33 -12.43 -16.31
C VAL A 22 0.56 -11.71 -17.30
N HIS A 23 0.80 -10.43 -17.05
CA HIS A 23 1.84 -9.70 -17.78
C HIS A 23 3.21 -10.09 -17.21
N THR A 24 4.05 -10.71 -18.06
CA THR A 24 5.40 -11.19 -17.69
C THR A 24 6.39 -10.07 -17.33
N SER A 25 5.97 -8.82 -17.31
CA SER A 25 6.82 -7.66 -16.98
C SER A 25 7.41 -7.74 -15.56
N HIS A 26 6.74 -8.43 -14.63
CA HIS A 26 7.22 -8.61 -13.26
C HIS A 26 8.06 -9.90 -13.07
N ALA A 27 8.22 -10.73 -14.10
CA ALA A 27 8.95 -12.01 -13.99
C ALA A 27 10.49 -11.84 -13.98
N ARG A 28 11.00 -10.62 -14.22
CA ARG A 28 12.44 -10.32 -14.33
C ARG A 28 12.80 -9.02 -13.62
N VAL A 29 12.30 -8.82 -12.40
CA VAL A 29 12.73 -7.67 -11.59
C VAL A 29 13.96 -8.08 -10.81
N THR A 30 15.06 -7.32 -10.96
CA THR A 30 16.30 -7.62 -10.22
C THR A 30 16.20 -7.12 -8.79
N ALA A 31 17.11 -7.59 -7.93
CA ALA A 31 17.21 -7.08 -6.57
C ALA A 31 17.49 -5.56 -6.52
N GLU A 32 18.20 -5.06 -7.53
CA GLU A 32 18.56 -3.65 -7.65
C GLU A 32 17.31 -2.80 -7.98
N ASP A 33 16.46 -3.29 -8.89
CA ASP A 33 15.18 -2.66 -9.27
C ASP A 33 14.16 -2.66 -8.12
N CYS A 34 14.23 -3.64 -7.20
CA CYS A 34 13.31 -3.83 -6.08
C CYS A 34 14.02 -3.82 -4.72
N THR A 35 15.04 -2.97 -4.55
CA THR A 35 15.92 -2.96 -3.37
C THR A 35 15.13 -2.96 -2.05
N THR A 36 14.10 -2.11 -1.92
CA THR A 36 13.23 -2.06 -0.73
C THR A 36 12.58 -3.41 -0.42
N HIS A 37 12.03 -4.08 -1.43
CA HIS A 37 11.36 -5.37 -1.25
C HIS A 37 12.35 -6.46 -0.81
N HIS A 38 13.51 -6.51 -1.46
CA HIS A 38 14.56 -7.48 -1.17
C HIS A 38 15.22 -7.29 0.21
N VAL A 39 15.30 -6.07 0.71
CA VAL A 39 15.87 -5.79 2.04
C VAL A 39 14.81 -5.90 3.14
N PHE A 40 13.60 -5.37 2.94
CA PHE A 40 12.60 -5.25 4.01
C PHE A 40 11.82 -6.54 4.26
N PHE A 41 11.41 -7.28 3.22
CA PHE A 41 10.58 -8.47 3.42
C PHE A 41 11.29 -9.60 4.17
N PRO A 42 12.56 -9.94 3.87
CA PRO A 42 13.28 -10.93 4.68
C PRO A 42 13.49 -10.50 6.14
N ALA A 43 13.48 -9.18 6.40
CA ALA A 43 13.55 -8.61 7.75
C ALA A 43 12.17 -8.51 8.45
N GLY A 44 11.09 -8.99 7.82
CA GLY A 44 9.73 -8.91 8.36
C GLY A 44 9.14 -7.49 8.38
N ILE A 45 9.71 -6.57 7.61
CA ILE A 45 9.23 -5.19 7.51
C ILE A 45 8.23 -5.10 6.34
N THR A 46 6.97 -4.83 6.67
CA THR A 46 5.91 -4.64 5.67
C THR A 46 6.06 -3.30 4.95
N VAL A 47 5.83 -3.29 3.64
CA VAL A 47 5.79 -2.09 2.81
C VAL A 47 4.33 -1.71 2.55
N ILE A 48 4.01 -0.41 2.64
CA ILE A 48 2.71 0.14 2.25
C ILE A 48 2.94 1.14 1.12
N GLU A 49 2.37 0.88 -0.04
CA GLU A 49 2.58 1.67 -1.25
C GLU A 49 1.32 2.46 -1.64
N TYR A 50 1.50 3.43 -2.54
CA TYR A 50 0.40 4.21 -3.13
C TYR A 50 -0.48 4.97 -2.13
N LEU A 51 0.07 5.40 -0.99
CA LEU A 51 -0.62 6.28 -0.05
C LEU A 51 -0.92 7.64 -0.69
N THR A 52 -2.10 8.18 -0.40
CA THR A 52 -2.54 9.51 -0.83
C THR A 52 -2.62 10.48 0.35
N SER A 53 -2.82 11.77 0.09
CA SER A 53 -3.12 12.77 1.13
C SER A 53 -2.10 12.89 2.27
N LEU A 54 -0.84 12.46 2.06
CA LEU A 54 0.22 12.55 3.08
C LEU A 54 0.46 14.01 3.54
N HIS A 55 0.29 14.98 2.63
CA HIS A 55 0.39 16.41 2.92
C HIS A 55 -0.65 16.90 3.93
N GLU A 56 -1.78 16.19 4.08
CA GLU A 56 -2.83 16.54 5.03
C GLU A 56 -2.52 16.06 6.47
N ILE A 57 -1.48 15.25 6.69
CA ILE A 57 -1.09 14.80 8.05
C ILE A 57 -0.68 16.01 8.89
N GLY A 58 0.14 16.91 8.34
CA GLY A 58 0.46 18.21 8.95
C GLY A 58 1.16 18.16 10.31
N ALA A 59 1.64 16.99 10.75
CA ALA A 59 2.28 16.78 12.04
C ALA A 59 3.55 15.93 11.90
N ALA A 60 4.53 16.15 12.78
CA ALA A 60 5.79 15.41 12.77
C ALA A 60 5.62 13.92 13.12
N ARG A 61 4.58 13.59 13.91
CA ARG A 61 4.21 12.22 14.28
C ARG A 61 2.70 12.08 14.22
N CYS A 62 2.26 10.90 13.81
CA CYS A 62 0.87 10.48 13.84
C CYS A 62 0.80 8.99 14.16
N ARG A 63 -0.37 8.50 14.58
CA ARG A 63 -0.61 7.06 14.66
C ARG A 63 -1.11 6.58 13.31
N PHE A 64 -0.28 5.78 12.62
CA PHE A 64 -0.64 5.16 11.36
C PHE A 64 -1.40 3.84 11.59
N VAL A 65 -2.47 3.62 10.82
CA VAL A 65 -3.27 2.41 10.86
C VAL A 65 -3.53 1.93 9.44
N ALA A 66 -3.15 0.69 9.13
CA ALA A 66 -3.45 0.02 7.87
C ALA A 66 -4.30 -1.23 8.14
N LEU A 67 -5.45 -1.34 7.48
CA LEU A 67 -6.41 -2.43 7.65
C LEU A 67 -6.44 -3.28 6.35
N PRO A 68 -5.68 -4.38 6.28
CA PRO A 68 -5.64 -5.27 5.11
C PRO A 68 -6.88 -6.16 4.99
N LEU A 69 -7.15 -6.65 3.78
CA LEU A 69 -8.05 -7.77 3.58
C LEU A 69 -7.39 -9.06 4.10
N LYS A 70 -8.15 -9.90 4.81
CA LYS A 70 -7.65 -11.16 5.36
C LYS A 70 -7.65 -12.26 4.29
N LEU A 71 -6.67 -12.20 3.40
CA LEU A 71 -6.45 -13.18 2.34
C LEU A 71 -5.49 -14.28 2.82
N ALA A 72 -5.80 -15.55 2.56
CA ALA A 72 -4.93 -16.67 2.91
C ALA A 72 -3.77 -16.79 1.91
N GLU A 73 -2.56 -17.07 2.40
CA GLU A 73 -1.34 -17.29 1.60
C GLU A 73 -0.99 -16.17 0.60
N ALA A 74 -1.46 -14.94 0.85
CA ALA A 74 -1.17 -13.79 0.01
C ALA A 74 0.13 -13.09 0.45
N ASP A 75 0.91 -12.62 -0.53
CA ASP A 75 2.10 -11.78 -0.35
C ASP A 75 1.76 -10.31 -0.09
N GLY A 76 0.54 -9.89 -0.42
CA GLY A 76 0.02 -8.55 -0.16
C GLY A 76 -1.50 -8.47 -0.26
N SER A 77 -2.07 -7.34 0.16
CA SER A 77 -3.50 -7.07 -0.04
C SER A 77 -3.78 -5.56 -0.11
N PRO A 78 -4.88 -5.14 -0.77
CA PRO A 78 -5.37 -3.79 -0.64
C PRO A 78 -5.66 -3.47 0.84
N VAL A 79 -5.29 -2.26 1.26
CA VAL A 79 -5.50 -1.79 2.64
C VAL A 79 -6.36 -0.53 2.68
N ARG A 80 -7.14 -0.38 3.75
CA ARG A 80 -7.62 0.95 4.17
C ARG A 80 -6.58 1.55 5.12
N ALA A 81 -5.85 2.56 4.66
CA ALA A 81 -4.87 3.30 5.44
C ALA A 81 -5.42 4.64 5.93
N VAL A 82 -5.18 4.95 7.21
CA VAL A 82 -5.49 6.24 7.85
C VAL A 82 -4.35 6.69 8.76
N ALA A 83 -4.22 8.00 8.95
CA ALA A 83 -3.43 8.59 10.02
C ALA A 83 -4.35 9.24 11.06
N LEU A 84 -4.13 8.93 12.33
CA LEU A 84 -4.75 9.60 13.45
C LEU A 84 -3.79 10.69 13.94
N VAL A 85 -4.24 11.93 13.86
CA VAL A 85 -3.48 13.13 14.25
C VAL A 85 -4.22 13.75 15.43
N ASP A 86 -3.52 14.07 16.51
CA ASP A 86 -4.16 14.68 17.69
C ASP A 86 -4.75 16.05 17.37
#